data_AF-A0A447P4U9-F1
#
_entry.id   AF-A0A447P4U9-F1
#
_cell.length_a   1.000
_cell.length_b   1.000
_cell.length_c   1.000
_cell.angle_alpha   90.00
_cell.angle_beta   90.00
_cell.angle_gamma   90.00
#
_symmetry.space_group_name_H-M   'P 1'
#
loop_
_entity.id
_entity.type
_entity.pdbx_description
1 polymer ?
#
loop_
_entity_poly.entity_id
_entity_poly.type
_entity_poly.pdbx_seq_one_letter_code
_entity_poly.pdbx_strand_id
1 'polypeptide(L)'
;MNIVASSGPYLEKFESTRIHKPVELLASLIDKELNQGIGETDIRAGMIGEIGVSPAFTQAERNSLRAASLAQCNNPHTAMNIHMPGWLRLGDEVLDIVLEEMNVSPAKVSLAHSDPSGKDVAYQRKMLDRGVWLEFDMIGLDITFPKEGVAPGVQETADAVSTSD
;
A
#
# COMPACT_ATOMS: atom_id res chain seq x y z
N MET A 1 -23.23 -1.44 -9.35
CA MET A 1 -21.82 -1.14 -9.06
C MET A 1 -21.72 -0.83 -7.58
N ASN A 2 -20.77 -1.46 -6.89
CA ASN A 2 -20.46 -1.15 -5.49
C ASN A 2 -19.21 -0.27 -5.49
N ILE A 3 -19.20 0.81 -4.69
CA ILE A 3 -18.07 1.71 -4.55
C ILE A 3 -17.57 1.59 -3.11
N VAL A 4 -16.27 1.36 -2.94
CA VAL A 4 -15.62 1.25 -1.63
C VAL A 4 -14.68 2.45 -1.50
N ALA A 5 -14.92 3.30 -0.50
CA ALA A 5 -14.01 4.38 -0.15
C ALA A 5 -12.85 3.85 0.71
N SER A 6 -11.72 4.55 0.71
CA SER A 6 -10.54 4.18 1.49
C SER A 6 -10.15 5.30 2.46
N SER A 7 -9.36 4.96 3.48
CA SER A 7 -8.82 5.89 4.47
C SER A 7 -7.35 5.62 4.74
N GLY A 8 -6.53 6.66 4.79
CA GLY A 8 -5.10 6.55 5.11
C GLY A 8 -4.27 7.70 4.54
N PRO A 9 -3.12 8.05 5.16
CA PRO A 9 -2.24 9.08 4.61
C PRO A 9 -1.47 8.58 3.39
N TYR A 10 -1.34 9.44 2.38
CA TYR A 10 -0.54 9.18 1.19
C TYR A 10 0.93 9.62 1.40
N LEU A 11 1.64 9.95 0.31
CA LEU A 11 3.05 10.36 0.34
C LEU A 11 3.25 11.69 1.08
N GLU A 12 4.38 11.85 1.78
CA GLU A 12 4.67 13.07 2.55
C GLU A 12 4.62 14.33 1.67
N LYS A 13 5.04 14.23 0.40
CA LYS A 13 4.99 15.34 -0.57
C LYS A 13 3.58 15.92 -0.77
N PHE A 14 2.54 15.12 -0.57
CA PHE A 14 1.13 15.52 -0.72
C PHE A 14 0.45 15.77 0.63
N GLU A 15 0.85 15.03 1.67
CA GLU A 15 0.28 15.20 3.01
C GLU A 15 0.82 16.42 3.76
N SER A 16 2.03 16.87 3.43
CA SER A 16 2.68 17.99 4.11
C SER A 16 2.66 17.78 5.63
N THR A 17 2.30 18.78 6.43
CA THR A 17 2.29 18.69 7.88
C THR A 17 1.31 17.66 8.46
N ARG A 18 0.34 17.15 7.67
CA ARG A 18 -0.68 16.22 8.17
C ARG A 18 -0.12 14.86 8.55
N ILE A 19 0.90 14.36 7.84
CA ILE A 19 1.51 13.05 8.09
C ILE A 19 2.44 13.03 9.30
N HIS A 20 2.85 14.19 9.82
CA HIS A 20 3.75 14.29 10.98
C HIS A 20 3.03 14.19 12.33
N LYS A 21 1.74 13.86 12.34
CA LYS A 21 1.00 13.59 13.56
C LYS A 21 1.54 12.32 14.25
N PRO A 22 1.36 12.18 15.57
CA PRO A 22 1.68 10.94 16.28
C PRO A 22 0.98 9.73 15.64
N VAL A 23 1.64 8.57 15.69
CA VAL A 23 1.16 7.31 15.09
C VAL A 23 -0.25 6.97 15.58
N GLU A 24 -0.48 7.10 16.88
CA GLU A 24 -1.75 6.79 17.54
C GLU A 24 -2.87 7.73 17.07
N LEU A 25 -2.52 9.00 16.83
CA LEU A 25 -3.49 9.98 16.33
C LEU A 25 -3.87 9.65 14.88
N LEU A 26 -2.90 9.32 14.02
CA LEU A 26 -3.17 8.90 12.64
C LEU A 26 -4.02 7.63 12.60
N ALA A 27 -3.69 6.63 13.42
CA ALA A 27 -4.45 5.38 13.53
C ALA A 27 -5.90 5.65 13.97
N SER A 28 -6.09 6.51 14.98
CA SER A 28 -7.43 6.86 15.46
C SER A 28 -8.29 7.57 14.40
N LEU A 29 -7.68 8.33 13.48
CA LEU A 29 -8.39 8.96 12.37
C LEU A 29 -8.87 7.90 11.38
N ILE A 30 -8.00 6.94 11.00
CA ILE A 30 -8.37 5.81 10.14
C ILE A 30 -9.49 4.98 10.78
N ASP A 31 -9.35 4.64 12.07
CA ASP A 31 -10.35 3.89 12.83
C ASP A 31 -11.71 4.60 12.87
N LYS A 32 -11.70 5.93 13.04
CA LYS A 32 -12.92 6.74 13.01
C LYS A 32 -13.58 6.69 11.63
N GLU A 33 -12.81 6.81 10.55
CA GLU A 33 -13.35 6.80 9.19
C GLU A 33 -13.87 5.41 8.78
N LEU A 34 -13.27 4.33 9.29
CA LEU A 34 -13.75 2.96 9.08
C LEU A 34 -15.04 2.66 9.84
N ASN A 35 -15.21 3.21 11.05
CA ASN A 35 -16.26 2.77 11.96
C ASN A 35 -17.41 3.78 12.13
N GLN A 36 -17.15 5.07 11.96
CA GLN A 36 -18.10 6.15 12.23
C GLN A 36 -18.49 6.92 10.97
N GLY A 37 -17.50 7.33 10.16
CA GLY A 37 -17.73 8.04 8.91
C GLY A 37 -16.59 9.01 8.54
N ILE A 38 -16.54 9.38 7.26
CA ILE A 38 -15.54 10.29 6.68
C ILE A 38 -16.02 11.73 6.80
N GLY A 39 -15.18 12.59 7.37
CA GLY A 39 -15.50 13.99 7.60
C GLY A 39 -16.76 14.16 8.47
N GLU A 40 -17.74 14.89 7.95
CA GLU A 40 -19.05 15.13 8.60
C GLU A 40 -20.15 14.19 8.08
N THR A 41 -19.80 13.14 7.34
CA THR A 41 -20.75 12.18 6.76
C THR A 41 -20.83 10.90 7.61
N ASP A 42 -21.85 10.08 7.35
CA ASP A 42 -21.97 8.71 7.85
C ASP A 42 -21.42 7.66 6.86
N ILE A 43 -20.78 8.09 5.77
CA ILE A 43 -20.15 7.23 4.78
C ILE A 43 -18.82 6.74 5.34
N ARG A 44 -18.65 5.42 5.44
CA ARG A 44 -17.46 4.79 6.00
C ARG A 44 -16.50 4.32 4.92
N ALA A 45 -15.21 4.36 5.22
CA ALA A 45 -14.20 3.67 4.44
C ALA A 45 -14.36 2.15 4.60
N GLY A 46 -14.00 1.38 3.56
CA GLY A 46 -13.98 -0.08 3.57
C GLY A 46 -12.60 -0.69 3.29
N MET A 47 -11.58 0.15 3.10
CA MET A 47 -10.18 -0.24 2.92
C MET A 47 -9.27 0.78 3.59
N ILE A 48 -8.10 0.33 4.08
CA ILE A 48 -7.04 1.20 4.55
C ILE A 48 -6.07 1.43 3.38
N GLY A 49 -5.85 2.68 2.96
CA GLY A 49 -4.91 3.03 1.90
C GLY A 49 -5.45 3.97 0.80
N GLU A 50 -4.73 4.15 -0.31
CA GLU A 50 -3.37 3.61 -0.54
C GLU A 50 -2.35 4.30 0.38
N ILE A 51 -1.63 3.53 1.21
CA ILE A 51 -0.67 4.09 2.17
C ILE A 51 0.63 4.42 1.46
N GLY A 52 1.03 5.69 1.52
CA GLY A 52 2.16 6.21 0.75
C GLY A 52 3.53 5.71 1.21
N VAL A 53 4.25 5.01 0.35
CA VAL A 53 5.70 4.77 0.46
C VAL A 53 6.41 5.44 -0.70
N SER A 54 7.13 6.54 -0.45
CA SER A 54 7.89 7.22 -1.51
C SER A 54 9.24 6.52 -1.76
N PRO A 55 9.95 6.87 -2.86
CA PRO A 55 11.33 6.43 -3.07
C PRO A 55 12.29 6.79 -1.93
N ALA A 56 12.04 7.91 -1.24
CA ALA A 56 12.85 8.31 -0.09
C ALA A 56 12.49 7.50 1.16
N PHE A 57 11.28 6.94 1.18
CA PHE A 57 10.59 6.33 2.32
C PHE A 57 10.93 7.15 3.58
N THR A 58 10.20 8.22 3.83
CA THR A 58 10.60 9.14 4.91
C THR A 58 10.23 8.58 6.29
N GLN A 59 10.73 9.20 7.36
CA GLN A 59 10.31 8.83 8.71
C GLN A 59 8.81 9.07 8.94
N ALA A 60 8.22 10.10 8.32
CA ALA A 60 6.80 10.35 8.41
C ALA A 60 5.99 9.26 7.70
N GLU A 61 6.46 8.78 6.54
CA GLU A 61 5.85 7.66 5.82
C GLU A 61 5.97 6.34 6.60
N ARG A 62 7.09 6.07 7.29
CA ARG A 62 7.17 4.90 8.21
C ARG A 62 6.17 5.01 9.35
N ASN A 63 6.02 6.20 9.93
CA ASN A 63 5.05 6.41 11.01
C ASN A 63 3.61 6.30 10.51
N SER A 64 3.33 6.76 9.29
CA SER A 64 2.05 6.55 8.61
C SER A 64 1.76 5.06 8.39
N LEU A 65 2.76 4.30 7.93
CA LEU A 65 2.64 2.85 7.72
C LEU A 65 2.38 2.11 9.04
N ARG A 66 3.05 2.50 10.13
CA ARG A 66 2.75 1.99 11.49
C ARG A 66 1.33 2.35 11.94
N ALA A 67 0.88 3.57 11.66
CA ALA A 67 -0.46 4.02 12.02
C ALA A 67 -1.55 3.23 11.27
N ALA A 68 -1.37 3.04 9.97
CA ALA A 68 -2.25 2.22 9.14
C ALA A 68 -2.26 0.75 9.60
N SER A 69 -1.09 0.21 9.96
CA SER A 69 -0.97 -1.14 10.51
C SER A 69 -1.67 -1.29 11.86
N LEU A 70 -1.55 -0.30 12.75
CA LEU A 70 -2.26 -0.27 14.03
C LEU A 70 -3.79 -0.24 13.82
N ALA A 71 -4.28 0.60 12.90
CA ALA A 71 -5.69 0.65 12.54
C ALA A 71 -6.17 -0.68 11.91
N GLN A 72 -5.33 -1.33 11.10
CA GLN A 72 -5.64 -2.66 10.54
C GLN A 72 -5.76 -3.72 11.64
N CYS A 73 -4.85 -3.73 12.62
CA CYS A 73 -4.92 -4.66 13.75
C CYS A 73 -6.18 -4.46 14.59
N ASN A 74 -6.66 -3.21 14.73
CA ASN A 74 -7.95 -2.90 15.38
C ASN A 74 -9.16 -3.32 14.54
N ASN A 75 -8.99 -3.45 13.21
CA ASN A 75 -10.05 -3.78 12.25
C ASN A 75 -9.61 -4.95 11.34
N PRO A 76 -9.42 -6.17 11.88
CA PRO A 76 -8.74 -7.28 11.20
C PRO A 76 -9.47 -7.78 9.94
N HIS A 77 -10.72 -7.36 9.73
CA HIS A 77 -11.51 -7.68 8.55
C HIS A 77 -11.20 -6.78 7.36
N THR A 78 -10.67 -5.58 7.60
CA THR A 78 -10.35 -4.57 6.60
C THR A 78 -8.99 -4.86 5.96
N ALA A 79 -8.92 -4.77 4.64
CA ALA A 79 -7.67 -4.89 3.90
C ALA A 79 -6.87 -3.58 3.94
N MET A 80 -5.55 -3.70 3.84
CA MET A 80 -4.62 -2.59 3.70
C MET A 80 -3.92 -2.65 2.34
N ASN A 81 -3.96 -1.56 1.60
CA ASN A 81 -3.29 -1.38 0.33
C ASN A 81 -2.16 -0.35 0.49
N ILE A 82 -0.96 -0.69 0.01
CA ILE A 82 0.25 0.10 0.19
C ILE A 82 0.76 0.54 -1.18
N HIS A 83 0.80 1.86 -1.40
CA HIS A 83 1.44 2.47 -2.55
C HIS A 83 2.94 2.20 -2.50
N MET A 84 3.47 1.41 -3.44
CA MET A 84 4.90 1.12 -3.50
C MET A 84 5.60 1.97 -4.56
N PRO A 85 6.87 2.37 -4.35
CA PRO A 85 7.68 2.94 -5.41
C PRO A 85 8.11 1.81 -6.37
N GLY A 86 7.26 1.46 -7.34
CA GLY A 86 7.32 0.21 -8.12
C GLY A 86 8.64 -0.08 -8.84
N TRP A 87 9.43 0.95 -9.18
CA TRP A 87 10.77 0.80 -9.77
C TRP A 87 11.88 0.49 -8.76
N LEU A 88 11.58 0.49 -7.46
CA LEU A 88 12.50 0.12 -6.38
C LEU A 88 12.13 -1.23 -5.76
N ARG A 89 12.92 -1.66 -4.77
CA ARG A 89 12.76 -2.96 -4.06
C ARG A 89 12.69 -2.75 -2.55
N LEU A 90 11.76 -1.89 -2.12
CA LEU A 90 11.54 -1.59 -0.70
C LEU A 90 10.59 -2.58 -0.01
N GLY A 91 10.10 -3.61 -0.71
CA GLY A 91 9.13 -4.56 -0.17
C GLY A 91 9.57 -5.24 1.13
N ASP A 92 10.85 -5.61 1.26
CA ASP A 92 11.37 -6.18 2.51
C ASP A 92 11.21 -5.21 3.69
N GLU A 93 11.66 -3.96 3.53
CA GLU A 93 11.60 -2.96 4.60
C GLU A 93 10.14 -2.60 4.96
N VAL A 94 9.27 -2.50 3.97
CA VAL A 94 7.83 -2.27 4.18
C VAL A 94 7.20 -3.42 4.95
N LEU A 95 7.46 -4.67 4.54
CA LEU A 95 6.88 -5.84 5.18
C LEU A 95 7.51 -6.14 6.54
N ASP A 96 8.75 -5.73 6.80
CA ASP A 96 9.35 -5.80 8.13
C ASP A 96 8.60 -4.91 9.13
N ILE A 97 8.18 -3.71 8.71
CA ILE A 97 7.31 -2.86 9.54
C ILE A 97 5.92 -3.49 9.69
N VAL A 98 5.29 -3.90 8.59
CA VAL A 98 3.87 -4.29 8.61
C VAL A 98 3.66 -5.65 9.29
N LEU A 99 4.48 -6.64 8.95
CA LEU A 99 4.29 -8.04 9.38
C LEU A 99 5.07 -8.34 10.66
N GLU A 100 6.34 -7.93 10.75
CA GLU A 100 7.20 -8.31 11.87
C GLU A 100 7.04 -7.36 13.07
N GLU A 101 7.08 -6.05 12.82
CA GLU A 101 6.92 -5.05 13.87
C GLU A 101 5.46 -4.92 14.32
N MET A 102 4.54 -4.74 13.37
CA MET A 102 3.14 -4.42 13.67
C MET A 102 2.20 -5.63 13.72
N ASN A 103 2.66 -6.82 13.30
CA ASN A 103 1.91 -8.08 13.36
C ASN A 103 0.59 -8.08 12.57
N VAL A 104 0.53 -7.32 11.47
CA VAL A 104 -0.61 -7.33 10.55
C VAL A 104 -0.68 -8.69 9.85
N SER A 105 -1.90 -9.23 9.70
CA SER A 105 -2.09 -10.48 8.95
C SER A 105 -1.68 -10.31 7.48
N PRO A 106 -0.72 -11.10 6.96
CA PRO A 106 -0.25 -10.94 5.57
C PRO A 106 -1.36 -11.03 4.54
N ALA A 107 -2.35 -11.90 4.77
CA ALA A 107 -3.49 -12.11 3.87
C ALA A 107 -4.41 -10.87 3.72
N LYS A 108 -4.20 -9.83 4.54
CA LYS A 108 -4.92 -8.55 4.49
C LYS A 108 -4.08 -7.42 3.88
N VAL A 109 -2.87 -7.69 3.40
CA VAL A 109 -1.96 -6.68 2.85
C VAL A 109 -1.81 -6.87 1.35
N SER A 110 -1.93 -5.78 0.59
CA SER A 110 -1.62 -5.72 -0.84
C SER A 110 -0.54 -4.68 -1.12
N LEU A 111 0.42 -5.05 -1.97
CA LEU A 111 1.48 -4.17 -2.47
C LEU A 111 1.08 -3.66 -3.86
N ALA A 112 0.62 -2.41 -3.91
CA ALA A 112 0.30 -1.71 -5.15
C ALA A 112 1.54 -1.50 -6.02
N HIS A 113 1.34 -1.23 -7.31
CA HIS A 113 2.39 -0.94 -8.28
C HIS A 113 3.46 -2.04 -8.35
N SER A 114 3.04 -3.30 -8.28
CA SER A 114 3.95 -4.44 -8.44
C SER A 114 4.42 -4.60 -9.90
N ASP A 115 3.72 -3.99 -10.86
CA ASP A 115 3.96 -4.10 -12.30
C ASP A 115 5.42 -3.83 -12.70
N PRO A 116 6.08 -2.72 -12.30
CA PRO A 116 7.43 -2.42 -12.80
C PRO A 116 8.50 -3.38 -12.28
N SER A 117 8.16 -4.22 -11.30
CA SER A 117 9.01 -5.30 -10.82
C SER A 117 8.71 -6.67 -11.43
N GLY A 118 7.79 -6.76 -12.41
CA GLY A 118 7.33 -8.02 -12.99
C GLY A 118 8.43 -8.90 -13.63
N LYS A 119 9.52 -8.31 -14.13
CA LYS A 119 10.69 -9.07 -14.65
C LYS A 119 11.57 -9.66 -13.53
N ASP A 120 11.40 -9.19 -12.30
CA ASP A 120 12.14 -9.65 -11.12
C ASP A 120 11.31 -10.67 -10.33
N VAL A 121 11.16 -11.85 -10.93
CA VAL A 121 10.35 -12.95 -10.39
C VAL A 121 10.83 -13.39 -9.00
N ALA A 122 12.14 -13.31 -8.75
CA ALA A 122 12.71 -13.67 -7.45
C ALA A 122 12.22 -12.72 -6.34
N TYR A 123 12.20 -11.40 -6.61
CA TYR A 123 11.64 -10.43 -5.70
C TYR A 123 10.13 -10.64 -5.47
N GLN A 124 9.37 -10.80 -6.56
CA GLN A 124 7.92 -11.02 -6.49
C GLN A 124 7.58 -12.28 -5.67
N ARG A 125 8.24 -13.41 -5.94
CA ARG A 125 8.08 -14.64 -5.17
C ARG A 125 8.44 -14.46 -3.71
N LYS A 126 9.54 -13.76 -3.41
CA LYS A 126 9.92 -13.47 -2.02
C LYS A 126 8.83 -12.71 -1.27
N MET A 127 8.15 -11.75 -1.90
CA MET A 127 7.04 -11.04 -1.26
C MET A 127 5.81 -11.95 -1.07
N LEU A 128 5.47 -12.77 -2.08
CA LEU A 128 4.37 -13.74 -1.99
C LEU A 128 4.61 -14.82 -0.92
N ASP A 129 5.86 -15.28 -0.74
CA ASP A 129 6.25 -16.24 0.30
C ASP A 129 6.04 -15.68 1.72
N ARG A 130 6.00 -14.34 1.88
CA ARG A 130 5.61 -13.67 3.12
C ARG A 130 4.08 -13.61 3.32
N GLY A 131 3.29 -14.07 2.36
CA GLY A 131 1.84 -14.24 2.45
C GLY A 131 0.99 -13.04 2.05
N VAL A 132 1.58 -12.00 1.45
CA VAL A 132 0.87 -10.79 0.99
C VAL A 132 0.39 -10.94 -0.45
N TRP A 133 -0.48 -10.02 -0.87
CA TRP A 133 -0.92 -9.90 -2.26
C TRP A 133 -0.01 -8.95 -3.04
N LEU A 134 0.27 -9.30 -4.30
CA LEU A 134 0.89 -8.39 -5.26
C LEU A 134 -0.19 -7.87 -6.19
N GLU A 135 -0.30 -6.55 -6.28
CA GLU A 135 -1.30 -5.88 -7.08
C GLU A 135 -0.65 -5.31 -8.34
N PHE A 136 -1.13 -5.79 -9.49
CA PHE A 136 -0.76 -5.32 -10.83
C PHE A 136 -1.84 -4.34 -11.31
N ASP A 137 -1.78 -3.12 -10.79
CA ASP A 137 -2.78 -2.07 -10.95
C ASP A 137 -2.47 -1.09 -12.10
N MET A 138 -1.33 -1.26 -12.77
CA MET A 138 -0.90 -0.39 -13.88
C MET A 138 -1.22 -0.95 -15.28
N ILE A 139 -2.00 -2.04 -15.37
CA ILE A 139 -2.33 -2.71 -16.63
C ILE A 139 -3.02 -1.75 -17.60
N GLY A 140 -2.39 -1.52 -18.76
CA GLY A 140 -2.94 -0.66 -19.81
C GLY A 140 -2.74 0.83 -19.59
N LEU A 141 -1.91 1.23 -18.62
CA LEU A 141 -1.67 2.64 -18.31
C LEU A 141 -0.90 3.38 -19.43
N ASP A 142 0.08 2.73 -20.06
CA ASP A 142 0.87 3.23 -21.20
C ASP A 142 1.37 4.69 -21.06
N ILE A 143 1.97 5.01 -19.91
CA ILE A 143 2.59 6.32 -19.65
C ILE A 143 4.04 6.19 -19.13
N THR A 144 4.78 7.30 -19.26
CA THR A 144 6.08 7.48 -18.61
C THR A 144 5.93 8.35 -17.37
N PHE A 145 6.50 7.90 -16.25
CA PHE A 145 6.60 8.63 -15.00
C PHE A 145 7.96 9.31 -14.91
N PRO A 146 8.02 10.65 -15.01
CA PRO A 146 9.30 11.37 -14.98
C PRO A 146 10.08 11.07 -13.70
N LYS A 147 11.36 10.69 -13.86
CA LYS A 147 12.31 10.32 -12.78
C LYS A 147 12.06 8.96 -12.12
N GLU A 148 11.06 8.21 -12.55
CA GLU A 148 10.78 6.87 -12.03
C GLU A 148 10.99 5.81 -13.12
N GLY A 149 10.14 5.78 -14.14
CA GLY A 149 10.29 4.86 -15.27
C GLY A 149 9.06 4.82 -16.18
N VAL A 150 8.98 3.79 -17.02
CA VAL A 150 7.87 3.59 -17.97
C VAL A 150 6.95 2.50 -17.44
N ALA A 151 5.64 2.74 -17.46
CA ALA A 151 4.65 1.74 -17.09
C ALA A 151 4.83 0.49 -17.98
N PRO A 152 4.83 -0.73 -17.40
CA PRO A 152 4.95 -1.94 -18.21
C PRO A 152 3.81 -2.09 -19.22
N GLY A 153 4.13 -2.66 -20.37
CA GLY A 153 3.12 -3.01 -21.36
C GLY A 153 2.23 -4.15 -20.87
N VAL A 154 1.01 -4.26 -21.42
CA VAL A 154 0.07 -5.35 -21.08
C VAL A 154 0.70 -6.74 -21.22
N GLN A 155 1.52 -6.95 -22.26
CA GLN A 155 2.22 -8.22 -22.47
C GLN A 155 3.28 -8.48 -21.38
N GLU A 156 4.01 -7.44 -20.94
CA GLU A 156 5.02 -7.61 -19.88
C GLU A 156 4.36 -8.00 -18.56
N THR A 157 3.20 -7.42 -18.23
CA THR A 157 2.42 -7.84 -17.05
C THR A 157 1.87 -9.26 -17.23
N ALA A 158 1.38 -9.63 -18.41
CA ALA A 158 0.90 -11.00 -18.69
C ALA A 158 2.02 -12.05 -18.54
N ASP A 159 3.23 -11.74 -19.00
CA ASP A 159 4.40 -12.60 -18.87
C ASP A 159 4.80 -12.75 -17.38
N ALA A 160 4.71 -11.67 -16.60
CA ALA A 160 5.04 -11.69 -15.17
C ALA A 160 4.12 -12.62 -14.36
N VAL A 161 2.82 -12.70 -14.70
CA VAL A 161 1.85 -13.54 -13.95
C VAL A 161 1.79 -14.98 -14.48
N SER A 162 2.09 -15.21 -15.76
CA SER A 162 1.99 -16.53 -16.40
C SER A 162 3.17 -17.45 -16.14
N THR A 163 4.33 -16.91 -15.74
CA THR A 163 5.58 -17.68 -15.50
C THR A 163 5.65 -18.33 -14.12
N SER A 164 4.50 -18.53 -13.47
CA SER A 164 4.37 -19.17 -12.16
C SER A 164 4.38 -20.70 -12.31
N ASP A 165 5.57 -21.28 -12.51
CA ASP A 165 5.81 -22.73 -12.31
C ASP A 165 5.72 -23.11 -10.82
#